data_AF-A0A3M0CX07-F1
#
_entry.id   AF-A0A3M0CX07-F1
#
_cell.length_a   1.000
_cell.length_b   1.000
_cell.length_c   1.000
_cell.angle_alpha   90.00
_cell.angle_beta   90.00
_cell.angle_gamma   90.00
#
_symmetry.space_group_name_H-M   'P 1'
#
loop_
_entity.id
_entity.type
_entity.pdbx_description
1 polymer ?
#
loop_
_entity_poly.entity_id
_entity_poly.type
_entity_poly.pdbx_seq_one_letter_code
_entity_poly.pdbx_strand_id
1 'polypeptide(L)'
;MSSGSEKKRVQFRAPRGLVDRADALAAVFETDRTDILISALREYLRDAAHSDEVKQEIADAFYDDDISFEELKDLVGHEEAANFRLLKEQLTDEFVDEVAEELGDS
;
A
#
# COMPACT_ATOMS: atom_id res chain seq x y z
N MET A 1 5.90 -19.80 -23.90
CA MET A 1 6.30 -19.94 -22.48
C MET A 1 5.37 -19.08 -21.67
N SER A 2 4.50 -19.68 -20.84
CA SER A 2 3.60 -18.92 -19.98
C SER A 2 4.44 -18.24 -18.90
N SER A 3 4.38 -16.90 -18.82
CA SER A 3 4.87 -16.17 -17.66
C SER A 3 3.94 -16.51 -16.49
N GLY A 4 4.21 -17.62 -15.83
CA GLY A 4 3.57 -17.95 -14.57
C GLY A 4 4.10 -16.98 -13.54
N SER A 5 3.30 -15.98 -13.18
CA SER A 5 3.61 -15.04 -12.11
C SER A 5 4.13 -15.80 -10.90
N GLU A 6 5.32 -15.46 -10.41
CA GLU A 6 5.91 -16.13 -9.26
C GLU A 6 4.97 -16.03 -8.05
N LYS A 7 4.52 -17.19 -7.56
CA LYS A 7 3.61 -17.25 -6.41
C LYS A 7 4.43 -17.39 -5.13
N LYS A 8 4.27 -16.47 -4.19
CA LYS A 8 4.83 -16.58 -2.85
C LYS A 8 3.87 -17.36 -1.94
N ARG A 9 4.31 -18.51 -1.42
CA ARG A 9 3.51 -19.28 -0.45
C ARG A 9 3.54 -18.59 0.91
N VAL A 10 2.36 -18.35 1.48
CA VAL A 10 2.18 -17.73 2.80
C VAL A 10 1.37 -18.65 3.71
N GLN A 11 1.63 -18.59 5.02
CA GLN A 11 0.80 -19.25 6.04
C GLN A 11 0.06 -18.19 6.85
N PHE A 12 -1.26 -18.29 6.91
CA PHE A 12 -2.10 -17.38 7.69
C PHE A 12 -2.81 -18.13 8.81
N ARG A 13 -3.00 -17.48 9.95
CA ARG A 13 -3.91 -17.93 11.01
C ARG A 13 -5.11 -17.00 11.01
N ALA A 14 -6.30 -17.56 10.88
CA ALA A 14 -7.54 -16.80 10.84
C ALA A 14 -8.55 -17.37 11.83
N PRO A 15 -9.50 -16.55 12.33
CA PRO A 15 -10.63 -17.03 13.11
C PRO A 15 -11.42 -18.09 12.34
N ARG A 16 -11.82 -19.18 13.01
CA ARG A 16 -12.54 -20.31 12.37
C ARG A 16 -13.75 -19.85 11.57
N GLY A 17 -14.61 -19.01 12.16
CA GLY A 17 -15.81 -18.53 11.48
C GLY A 17 -15.55 -17.61 10.27
N LEU A 18 -14.36 -17.03 10.12
CA LEU A 18 -14.00 -16.34 8.88
C LEU A 18 -13.68 -17.35 7.77
N VAL A 19 -12.92 -18.39 8.12
CA VAL A 19 -12.56 -19.47 7.20
C VAL A 19 -13.81 -20.21 6.72
N ASP A 20 -14.72 -20.55 7.65
CA ASP A 20 -15.96 -21.25 7.32
C ASP A 20 -16.86 -20.46 6.36
N ARG A 21 -16.90 -19.12 6.51
CA ARG A 21 -17.63 -18.24 5.59
C ARG A 21 -16.99 -18.19 4.21
N ALA A 22 -15.66 -18.13 4.14
CA ALA A 22 -14.95 -18.19 2.87
C ALA A 22 -15.15 -19.53 2.16
N ASP A 23 -15.18 -20.64 2.90
CA ASP A 23 -15.48 -21.97 2.36
C ASP A 23 -16.90 -22.09 1.81
N ALA A 24 -17.89 -21.57 2.55
CA ALA A 24 -19.27 -21.55 2.08
C ALA A 24 -19.41 -20.75 0.78
N LEU A 25 -18.71 -19.61 0.68
CA LEU A 25 -18.72 -18.78 -0.52
C LEU A 25 -18.01 -19.47 -1.69
N ALA A 26 -16.89 -20.13 -1.43
CA ALA A 26 -16.15 -20.94 -2.41
C ALA A 26 -17.04 -22.05 -2.99
N ALA A 27 -17.80 -22.74 -2.15
CA ALA A 27 -18.75 -23.77 -2.60
C ALA A 27 -19.87 -23.22 -3.49
N VAL A 28 -20.41 -22.04 -3.17
CA VAL A 28 -21.47 -21.37 -3.97
C VAL A 28 -20.95 -20.95 -5.34
N PHE A 29 -19.70 -20.49 -5.42
CA PHE A 29 -19.07 -20.03 -6.66
C PHE A 29 -18.32 -21.13 -7.41
N GLU A 30 -18.39 -22.39 -6.95
CA GLU A 30 -17.67 -23.53 -7.54
C GLU A 30 -16.17 -23.24 -7.73
N THR A 31 -15.56 -22.60 -6.73
CA THR A 31 -14.15 -22.16 -6.72
C THR A 31 -13.44 -22.61 -5.44
N ASP A 32 -12.14 -22.33 -5.33
CA ASP A 32 -11.34 -22.66 -4.15
C ASP A 32 -11.29 -21.49 -3.15
N ARG A 33 -11.12 -21.82 -1.86
CA ARG A 33 -10.90 -20.80 -0.81
C ARG A 33 -9.78 -19.82 -1.16
N THR A 34 -8.73 -20.30 -1.81
CA THR A 34 -7.59 -19.48 -2.24
C THR A 34 -8.04 -18.38 -3.20
N ASP A 35 -8.94 -18.67 -4.13
CA ASP A 35 -9.43 -17.68 -5.10
C ASP A 35 -10.32 -16.63 -4.43
N ILE A 36 -11.15 -17.04 -3.46
CA ILE A 36 -11.92 -16.11 -2.62
C ILE A 36 -10.98 -15.16 -1.88
N LEU A 37 -9.93 -15.69 -1.25
CA LEU A 37 -8.96 -14.88 -0.50
C LEU A 37 -8.16 -13.95 -1.40
N ILE A 38 -7.72 -14.42 -2.57
CA ILE A 38 -7.02 -13.58 -3.55
C ILE A 38 -7.92 -12.45 -4.03
N SER A 39 -9.19 -12.75 -4.31
CA SER A 39 -10.16 -11.76 -4.80
C SER A 39 -10.41 -10.69 -3.74
N ALA A 40 -10.70 -11.11 -2.50
CA ALA A 40 -10.90 -10.19 -1.37
C ALA A 40 -9.68 -9.31 -1.09
N LEU A 41 -8.47 -9.88 -1.16
CA LEU A 41 -7.24 -9.11 -0.97
C LEU A 41 -7.02 -8.09 -2.09
N ARG A 42 -7.28 -8.47 -3.35
CA ARG A 42 -7.16 -7.56 -4.50
C ARG A 42 -8.17 -6.42 -4.44
N GLU A 43 -9.39 -6.72 -4.00
CA GLU A 43 -10.44 -5.71 -3.79
C GLU A 43 -10.04 -4.75 -2.68
N TYR A 44 -9.66 -5.27 -1.51
CA TYR A 44 -9.20 -4.45 -0.39
C TYR A 44 -8.03 -3.53 -0.78
N LEU A 45 -7.00 -4.06 -1.45
CA LEU A 45 -5.85 -3.25 -1.87
C LEU A 45 -6.22 -2.18 -2.89
N ARG A 46 -7.15 -2.50 -3.81
CA ARG A 46 -7.67 -1.50 -4.75
C ARG A 46 -8.39 -0.39 -4.01
N ASP A 47 -9.32 -0.73 -3.13
CA ASP A 47 -10.13 0.26 -2.41
C ASP A 47 -9.25 1.11 -1.48
N ALA A 48 -8.30 0.49 -0.80
CA ALA A 48 -7.28 1.17 0.00
C ALA A 48 -6.51 2.22 -0.83
N ALA A 49 -6.08 1.86 -2.04
CA ALA A 49 -5.39 2.80 -2.94
C ALA A 49 -6.27 3.96 -3.44
N HIS A 50 -7.60 3.88 -3.30
CA HIS A 50 -8.55 4.94 -3.71
C HIS A 50 -9.12 5.72 -2.52
N SER A 51 -8.76 5.35 -1.29
CA SER A 51 -9.18 6.05 -0.07
C SER A 51 -8.19 7.16 0.24
N ASP A 52 -8.67 8.41 0.30
CA ASP A 52 -7.83 9.56 0.65
C ASP A 52 -7.21 9.44 2.05
N GLU A 53 -7.95 8.86 3.02
CA GLU A 53 -7.45 8.59 4.37
C GLU A 53 -6.27 7.61 4.34
N VAL A 54 -6.37 6.54 3.55
CA VAL A 54 -5.29 5.55 3.44
C VAL A 54 -4.11 6.12 2.65
N LYS A 55 -4.37 6.94 1.62
CA LYS A 55 -3.31 7.63 0.87
C LYS A 55 -2.50 8.57 1.78
N GLN A 56 -3.14 9.24 2.74
CA GLN A 56 -2.43 10.08 3.72
C GLN A 56 -1.51 9.24 4.60
N GLU A 57 -2.00 8.17 5.20
CA GLU A 57 -1.18 7.26 6.02
C GLU A 57 0.01 6.67 5.23
N ILE A 58 -0.20 6.34 3.95
CA ILE A 58 0.88 5.87 3.06
C ILE A 58 1.91 6.98 2.79
N ALA A 59 1.45 8.23 2.60
CA ALA A 59 2.33 9.37 2.39
C ALA A 59 3.17 9.66 3.63
N ASP A 60 2.56 9.63 4.82
CA ASP A 60 3.26 9.82 6.10
C ASP A 60 4.34 8.76 6.30
N ALA A 61 4.01 7.48 6.07
CA ALA A 61 5.01 6.39 6.11
C ALA A 61 6.15 6.58 5.10
N PHE A 62 5.89 7.19 3.93
CA PHE A 62 6.94 7.52 2.96
C PHE A 62 7.78 8.72 3.40
N TYR A 63 7.18 9.74 4.01
CA TYR A 63 7.90 10.89 4.55
C TYR A 63 8.81 10.49 5.71
N ASP A 64 8.37 9.55 6.54
CA ASP A 64 9.13 8.97 7.65
C ASP A 64 10.14 7.88 7.23
N ASP A 65 10.26 7.60 5.91
CA ASP A 65 11.16 6.58 5.34
C ASP A 65 10.87 5.13 5.81
N ASP A 66 9.67 4.85 6.32
CA ASP A 66 9.20 3.51 6.69
C ASP A 66 8.95 2.63 5.46
N ILE A 67 8.62 3.24 4.32
CA ILE A 67 8.47 2.57 3.02
C ILE A 67 9.36 3.21 1.96
N SER A 68 9.87 2.38 1.05
CA SER A 68 10.64 2.85 -0.10
C SER A 68 9.74 3.45 -1.19
N PHE A 69 10.34 4.23 -2.09
CA PHE A 69 9.64 4.77 -3.27
C PHE A 69 9.05 3.68 -4.19
N GLU A 70 9.68 2.50 -4.27
CA GLU A 70 9.14 1.38 -5.04
C GLU A 70 7.92 0.76 -4.34
N GLU A 71 7.94 0.59 -3.02
CA GLU A 71 6.77 0.15 -2.26
C GLU A 71 5.62 1.16 -2.35
N LEU A 72 5.93 2.46 -2.31
CA LEU A 72 4.95 3.51 -2.53
C LEU A 72 4.29 3.39 -3.92
N LYS A 73 5.09 3.20 -4.97
CA LYS A 73 4.56 3.00 -6.34
C LYS A 73 3.65 1.78 -6.45
N ASP A 74 3.98 0.69 -5.76
CA ASP A 74 3.18 -0.53 -5.76
C ASP A 74 1.83 -0.33 -5.04
N LEU A 75 1.75 0.60 -4.09
CA LEU A 75 0.55 0.91 -3.31
C LEU A 75 -0.36 1.94 -4.00
N VAL A 76 0.18 3.07 -4.46
CA VAL A 76 -0.62 4.21 -4.97
C VAL A 76 -0.53 4.42 -6.49
N GLY A 77 0.36 3.71 -7.16
CA GLY A 77 0.64 3.90 -8.59
C GLY A 77 1.74 4.92 -8.86
N HIS A 78 2.17 4.99 -10.12
CA HIS A 78 3.33 5.79 -10.51
C HIS A 78 3.12 7.30 -10.38
N GLU A 79 1.93 7.79 -10.76
CA GLU A 79 1.61 9.21 -10.78
C GLU A 79 1.52 9.79 -9.36
N GLU A 80 0.69 9.18 -8.50
CA GLU A 80 0.58 9.57 -7.10
C GLU A 80 1.91 9.45 -6.35
N ALA A 81 2.68 8.38 -6.58
CA ALA A 81 3.99 8.25 -5.95
C ALA A 81 4.94 9.39 -6.36
N ALA A 82 4.93 9.78 -7.63
CA ALA A 82 5.73 10.92 -8.09
C ALA A 82 5.29 12.24 -7.44
N ASN A 83 3.99 12.43 -7.24
CA ASN A 83 3.45 13.59 -6.52
C ASN A 83 3.94 13.62 -5.05
N PHE A 84 3.85 12.50 -4.33
CA PHE A 84 4.36 12.41 -2.96
C PHE A 84 5.87 12.65 -2.88
N ARG A 85 6.65 12.13 -3.83
CA ARG A 85 8.08 12.40 -3.89
C ARG A 85 8.37 13.90 -4.06
N LEU A 86 7.67 14.55 -4.97
CA LEU A 86 7.82 16.00 -5.19
C LEU A 86 7.48 16.79 -3.91
N LEU A 87 6.41 16.39 -3.20
CA LEU A 87 6.04 17.01 -1.93
C LEU A 87 7.10 16.78 -0.84
N LYS A 88 7.68 15.56 -0.74
CA LYS A 88 8.79 15.28 0.20
C LYS A 88 10.00 16.17 -0.08
N GLU A 89 10.37 16.33 -1.35
CA GLU A 89 11.48 17.20 -1.78
C GLU A 89 11.19 18.67 -1.41
N GLN A 90 9.99 19.17 -1.68
CA GLN A 90 9.59 20.54 -1.32
C GLN A 90 9.61 20.79 0.20
N LEU A 91 9.09 19.85 1.00
CA LEU A 91 9.11 19.96 2.46
C LEU A 91 10.53 19.97 3.02
N THR A 92 11.43 19.20 2.39
CA THR A 92 12.85 19.16 2.78
C THR A 92 13.55 20.46 2.42
N ASP A 93 13.30 21.01 1.22
CA ASP A 93 13.87 22.28 0.77
C ASP A 93 13.36 23.46 1.63
N GLU A 94 12.04 23.50 1.92
CA GLU A 94 11.43 24.51 2.81
C GLU A 94 12.01 24.42 4.24
N PHE A 95 12.18 23.22 4.76
CA PHE A 95 12.80 23.00 6.07
C PHE A 95 14.27 23.48 6.12
N VAL A 96 15.02 23.26 5.03
CA VAL A 96 16.41 23.74 4.92
C VAL A 96 16.47 25.27 4.87
N ASP A 97 15.56 25.90 4.13
CA ASP A 97 15.50 27.37 4.03
C ASP A 97 15.08 28.02 5.37
N GLU A 98 14.10 27.45 6.10
CA GLU A 98 13.69 27.93 7.44
C GLU A 98 14.86 27.86 8.44
N VAL A 99 15.56 26.73 8.50
CA VAL A 99 16.72 26.56 9.38
C VAL A 99 17.87 27.50 8.98
N ALA A 100 18.06 27.77 7.69
CA ALA A 100 19.07 28.71 7.22
C ALA A 100 18.75 30.17 7.61
N GLU A 101 17.47 30.57 7.60
CA GLU A 101 17.03 31.89 8.08
C GLU A 101 17.21 32.05 9.60
N GLU A 102 16.85 31.04 10.40
CA GLU A 102 17.05 31.11 11.87
C GLU A 102 18.53 31.14 12.28
N LEU A 103 19.40 30.43 11.55
CA LEU A 103 20.84 30.40 11.84
C LEU A 103 21.61 31.58 11.23
N GLY A 104 21.06 32.24 10.21
CA GLY A 104 21.67 33.38 9.53
C GLY A 104 21.48 34.72 10.24
N ASP A 105 20.52 34.80 11.17
CA ASP A 105 20.22 36.00 11.98
C ASP A 105 20.81 35.94 13.41
N SER A 106 21.77 35.02 13.66
CA SER A 106 22.51 34.86 14.94
C SER A 106 23.97 35.34 14.89
#